data_AF-A0A940BJ35-F1
#
_entry.id   AF-A0A940BJ35-F1
#
_cell.length_a   1.000
_cell.length_b   1.000
_cell.length_c   1.000
_cell.angle_alpha   90.00
_cell.angle_beta   90.00
_cell.angle_gamma   90.00
#
_symmetry.space_group_name_H-M   'P 1'
#
loop_
_entity.id
_entity.type
_entity.pdbx_description
1 polymer ?
#
loop_
_entity_poly.entity_id
_entity_poly.type
_entity_poly.pdbx_seq_one_letter_code
_entity_poly.pdbx_strand_id
1 'polypeptide(L)'
;LTFLRMGTDRELVALRAGGVSIYQMLPAPILFSLLCFGLTLWISLHWISWGMGQFRSTVMDIATSRARVVIQPGVFSTDFPKLVLFARNVDPKSGTLYKIMVNDRNHKGRDITILAPEGIITSDSTRGELVFKLLNGQLYTTAKEQSSLLSFDTYTVRMPLNLLFKHVNLGSIRPRELSWKDLKKTYAAYSRQLTSASDNSKGSAYRDLLEYTLKVDVERHKRWAYPAACLALTIFVLPLGFAAQGMKRQTGLIIALVMFFVYYSLMSMGFTLGENGTLPPAIGLWLPNMLFFLGGLCGLRLAARERAPDLAGILRRVTASLPLPHKNAHPKG
;
A
#
# COMPACT_ATOMS: atom_id res chain seq x y z
N LEU A 1 15.95 13.67 -19.25
CA LEU A 1 17.17 13.20 -19.95
C LEU A 1 17.23 13.68 -21.40
N THR A 2 16.15 13.51 -22.19
CA THR A 2 16.06 13.98 -23.58
C THR A 2 16.34 15.48 -23.72
N PHE A 3 15.60 16.32 -22.99
CA PHE A 3 15.83 17.78 -22.97
C PHE A 3 17.25 18.18 -22.53
N LEU A 4 17.83 17.43 -21.59
CA LEU A 4 19.21 17.66 -21.14
C LEU A 4 20.21 17.34 -22.26
N ARG A 5 19.98 16.27 -23.03
CA ARG A 5 20.79 15.91 -24.19
C ARG A 5 20.67 16.94 -25.32
N MET A 6 19.45 17.38 -25.64
CA MET A 6 19.23 18.46 -26.61
C MET A 6 19.91 19.77 -26.16
N GLY A 7 20.02 19.99 -24.85
CA GLY A 7 20.79 21.09 -24.27
C GLY A 7 22.30 20.93 -24.42
N THR A 8 22.86 19.72 -24.22
CA THR A 8 24.30 19.46 -24.42
C THR A 8 24.69 19.50 -25.89
N ASP A 9 23.84 19.00 -26.77
CA ASP A 9 24.07 18.91 -28.22
C ASP A 9 23.77 20.25 -28.93
N ARG A 10 23.47 21.31 -28.16
CA ARG A 10 23.14 22.68 -28.61
C ARG A 10 21.92 22.82 -29.52
N GLU A 11 21.16 21.75 -29.76
CA GLU A 11 19.91 21.78 -30.53
C GLU A 11 18.90 22.76 -29.95
N LEU A 12 18.84 22.84 -28.61
CA LEU A 12 17.88 23.68 -27.92
C LEU A 12 18.24 25.18 -28.01
N VAL A 13 19.53 25.50 -28.14
CA VAL A 13 20.02 26.85 -28.42
C VAL A 13 19.74 27.21 -29.88
N ALA A 14 19.98 26.28 -30.81
CA ALA A 14 19.71 26.48 -32.23
C ALA A 14 18.22 26.77 -32.51
N LEU A 15 17.31 26.03 -31.88
CA LEU A 15 15.87 26.27 -32.00
C LEU A 15 15.45 27.65 -31.51
N ARG A 16 16.02 28.12 -30.40
CA ARG A 16 15.74 29.46 -29.87
C ARG A 16 16.32 30.56 -30.76
N ALA A 17 17.51 30.35 -31.33
CA ALA A 17 18.09 31.26 -32.31
C ALA A 17 17.25 31.36 -33.59
N GLY A 18 16.54 30.28 -33.96
CA GLY A 18 15.56 30.26 -35.04
C GLY A 18 14.20 30.88 -34.70
N GLY A 19 14.04 31.52 -33.53
CA GLY A 19 12.81 32.19 -33.11
C GLY A 19 11.76 31.29 -32.46
N VAL A 20 12.07 30.01 -32.19
CA VAL A 20 11.14 29.10 -31.51
C VAL A 20 11.07 29.44 -30.03
N SER A 21 9.86 29.77 -29.56
CA SER A 21 9.63 30.05 -28.14
C SER A 21 9.63 28.76 -27.30
N ILE A 22 9.95 28.87 -26.00
CA ILE A 22 9.85 27.71 -25.08
C ILE A 22 8.45 27.08 -25.12
N TYR A 23 7.40 27.91 -25.24
CA TYR A 23 6.02 27.44 -25.24
C TYR A 23 5.68 26.55 -26.45
N GLN A 24 6.33 26.76 -27.59
CA GLN A 24 6.15 25.91 -28.78
C GLN A 24 6.81 24.53 -28.62
N MET A 25 7.76 24.38 -27.68
CA MET A 25 8.42 23.09 -27.40
C MET A 25 7.67 22.25 -26.35
N LEU A 26 6.68 22.83 -25.65
CA LEU A 26 5.89 22.16 -24.61
C LEU A 26 4.90 21.08 -25.08
N PRO A 27 4.28 21.16 -26.28
CA PRO A 27 3.24 20.21 -26.66
C PRO A 27 3.72 18.75 -26.67
N ALA A 28 4.93 18.48 -27.14
CA ALA A 28 5.49 17.13 -27.20
C ALA A 28 5.64 16.47 -25.81
N PRO A 29 6.34 17.07 -24.83
CA PRO A 29 6.44 16.50 -23.49
C PRO A 29 5.10 16.46 -22.74
N ILE A 30 4.21 17.45 -22.95
CA ILE A 30 2.88 17.44 -22.34
C ILE A 30 2.04 16.28 -22.90
N LEU A 31 2.03 16.08 -24.22
CA LEU A 31 1.32 14.98 -24.86
C LEU A 31 1.83 13.62 -24.35
N PHE A 32 3.15 13.45 -24.27
CA PHE A 32 3.75 12.25 -23.70
C PHE A 32 3.31 12.04 -22.24
N SER A 33 3.33 13.10 -21.42
CA SER A 33 2.88 13.02 -20.03
C SER A 33 1.39 12.71 -19.89
N LEU A 34 0.56 13.16 -20.83
CA LEU A 34 -0.88 12.86 -20.88
C LEU A 34 -1.12 11.38 -21.21
N LEU A 35 -0.35 10.81 -22.14
CA LEU A 35 -0.37 9.37 -22.44
C LEU A 35 0.05 8.55 -21.22
N CYS A 36 1.14 8.94 -20.55
CA CYS A 36 1.58 8.30 -19.30
C CYS A 36 0.54 8.44 -18.18
N PHE A 37 -0.11 9.60 -18.05
CA PHE A 37 -1.20 9.83 -17.10
C PHE A 37 -2.36 8.86 -17.37
N GLY A 38 -2.82 8.76 -18.62
CA GLY A 38 -3.90 7.87 -19.02
C GLY A 38 -3.58 6.39 -18.74
N LEU A 39 -2.38 5.96 -19.12
CA LEU A 39 -1.91 4.60 -18.85
C LEU A 39 -1.83 4.29 -17.36
N THR A 40 -1.23 5.19 -16.58
CA THR A 40 -1.09 5.04 -15.13
C THR A 40 -2.44 5.03 -14.43
N LEU A 41 -3.38 5.87 -14.88
CA LEU A 41 -4.74 5.92 -14.37
C LEU A 41 -5.50 4.63 -14.67
N TRP A 42 -5.35 4.09 -15.88
CA TRP A 42 -5.95 2.80 -16.24
C TRP A 42 -5.43 1.66 -15.35
N ILE A 43 -4.11 1.57 -15.18
CA ILE A 43 -3.47 0.57 -14.31
C ILE A 43 -3.93 0.72 -12.85
N SER A 44 -3.93 1.96 -12.35
CA SER A 44 -4.31 2.31 -10.98
C SER A 44 -5.77 2.00 -10.65
N LEU A 45 -6.68 2.19 -11.58
CA LEU A 45 -8.12 1.99 -11.32
C LEU A 45 -8.55 0.53 -11.51
N HIS A 46 -8.03 -0.16 -12.53
CA HIS A 46 -8.53 -1.48 -12.92
C HIS A 46 -7.52 -2.59 -12.60
N TRP A 47 -6.27 -2.43 -13.04
CA TRP A 47 -5.29 -3.52 -13.01
C TRP A 47 -4.87 -3.91 -11.60
N ILE A 48 -4.66 -2.91 -10.73
CA ILE A 48 -4.17 -3.16 -9.37
C ILE A 48 -5.19 -3.90 -8.50
N SER A 49 -6.48 -3.57 -8.62
CA SER A 49 -7.53 -4.23 -7.84
C SER A 49 -7.82 -5.63 -8.38
N TRP A 50 -7.88 -5.79 -9.70
CA TRP A 50 -8.06 -7.10 -10.32
C TRP A 50 -6.93 -8.06 -9.94
N GLY A 51 -5.68 -7.64 -10.10
CA GLY A 51 -4.51 -8.47 -9.79
C GLY A 51 -4.43 -8.83 -8.31
N MET A 52 -4.70 -7.88 -7.43
CA MET A 52 -4.64 -8.12 -5.98
C MET A 52 -5.81 -8.97 -5.47
N GLY A 53 -7.00 -8.84 -6.06
CA GLY A 53 -8.15 -9.68 -5.77
C GLY A 53 -7.90 -11.15 -6.16
N GLN A 54 -7.39 -11.39 -7.36
CA GLN A 54 -7.01 -12.74 -7.81
C GLN A 54 -5.88 -13.34 -6.98
N PHE A 55 -4.85 -12.53 -6.68
CA PHE A 55 -3.79 -12.96 -5.78
C PHE A 55 -4.36 -13.40 -4.42
N ARG A 56 -5.27 -12.61 -3.84
CA ARG A 56 -5.89 -12.96 -2.56
C ARG A 56 -6.70 -14.24 -2.64
N SER A 57 -7.56 -14.43 -3.65
CA SER A 57 -8.34 -15.67 -3.78
C SER A 57 -7.44 -16.89 -3.92
N THR A 58 -6.42 -16.83 -4.78
CA THR A 58 -5.48 -17.94 -4.94
C THR A 58 -4.72 -18.25 -3.65
N VAL A 59 -4.28 -17.23 -2.91
CA VAL A 59 -3.63 -17.47 -1.61
C VAL A 59 -4.61 -18.06 -0.59
N MET A 60 -5.88 -17.64 -0.58
CA MET A 60 -6.92 -18.24 0.27
C MET A 60 -7.21 -19.69 -0.09
N ASP A 61 -7.21 -20.03 -1.38
CA ASP A 61 -7.41 -21.40 -1.86
C ASP A 61 -6.23 -22.29 -1.48
N ILE A 62 -5.00 -21.79 -1.61
CA ILE A 62 -3.80 -22.47 -1.12
C ILE A 62 -3.86 -22.63 0.40
N ALA A 63 -4.31 -21.61 1.11
CA ALA A 63 -4.39 -21.62 2.57
C ALA A 63 -5.40 -22.65 3.10
N THR A 64 -6.57 -22.74 2.48
CA THR A 64 -7.57 -23.77 2.79
C THR A 64 -7.12 -25.16 2.42
N SER A 65 -6.51 -25.32 1.24
CA SER A 65 -5.93 -26.60 0.82
C SER A 65 -4.88 -27.09 1.82
N ARG A 66 -3.97 -26.21 2.27
CA ARG A 66 -3.01 -26.54 3.33
C ARG A 66 -3.69 -26.89 4.65
N ALA A 67 -4.72 -26.15 5.07
CA ALA A 67 -5.45 -26.47 6.29
C ALA A 67 -6.08 -27.87 6.24
N ARG A 68 -6.60 -28.30 5.07
CA ARG A 68 -7.08 -29.67 4.85
C ARG A 68 -5.97 -30.72 4.96
N VAL A 69 -4.76 -30.41 4.47
CA VAL A 69 -3.59 -31.32 4.54
C VAL A 69 -3.06 -31.43 5.98
N VAL A 70 -3.11 -30.36 6.77
CA VAL A 70 -2.64 -30.33 8.16
C VAL A 70 -3.51 -31.20 9.08
N ILE A 71 -4.80 -31.32 8.78
CA ILE A 71 -5.73 -32.14 9.57
C ILE A 71 -5.70 -33.57 9.03
N GLN A 72 -4.74 -34.35 9.53
CA GLN A 72 -4.61 -35.75 9.16
C GLN A 72 -5.65 -36.60 9.92
N PRO A 73 -6.36 -37.52 9.23
CA PRO A 73 -7.30 -38.43 9.89
C PRO A 73 -6.63 -39.21 11.03
N GLY A 74 -7.21 -39.16 12.22
CA GLY A 74 -6.74 -39.92 13.37
C GLY A 74 -5.50 -39.39 14.07
N VAL A 75 -5.03 -38.17 13.75
CA VAL A 75 -3.88 -37.51 14.39
C VAL A 75 -4.33 -36.24 15.11
N PHE A 76 -3.74 -35.96 16.27
CA PHE A 76 -3.92 -34.68 16.96
C PHE A 76 -3.06 -33.60 16.30
N SER A 77 -3.67 -32.69 15.55
CA SER A 77 -3.00 -31.56 14.92
C SER A 77 -2.79 -30.43 15.93
N THR A 78 -1.52 -30.03 16.12
CA THR A 78 -1.11 -28.93 17.01
C THR A 78 -0.52 -27.74 16.25
N ASP A 79 -0.57 -27.78 14.92
CA ASP A 79 -0.11 -26.72 14.02
C ASP A 79 -0.90 -25.41 14.19
N PHE A 80 -2.05 -25.47 14.85
CA PHE A 80 -2.87 -24.32 15.19
C PHE A 80 -2.45 -23.74 16.56
N PRO A 81 -1.99 -22.47 16.63
CA PRO A 81 -1.55 -21.90 17.91
C PRO A 81 -2.66 -21.90 18.97
N LYS A 82 -2.39 -22.53 20.12
CA LYS A 82 -3.31 -22.68 21.27
C LYS A 82 -4.61 -23.45 20.99
N LEU A 83 -4.67 -24.22 19.90
CA LEU A 83 -5.82 -25.03 19.57
C LEU A 83 -5.36 -26.43 19.14
N VAL A 84 -5.88 -27.46 19.80
CA VAL A 84 -5.63 -28.85 19.40
C VAL A 84 -6.87 -29.35 18.68
N LEU A 85 -6.68 -29.81 17.44
CA LEU A 85 -7.76 -30.33 16.62
C LEU A 85 -7.53 -31.82 16.36
N PHE A 86 -8.59 -32.61 16.49
CA PHE A 86 -8.61 -34.02 16.12
C PHE A 86 -9.86 -34.30 15.32
N ALA A 87 -9.72 -35.03 14.22
CA ALA A 87 -10.84 -35.56 13.46
C ALA A 87 -10.54 -37.02 13.14
N ARG A 88 -11.51 -37.91 13.37
CA ARG A 88 -11.31 -39.34 13.11
C ARG A 88 -11.20 -39.62 11.62
N ASN A 89 -12.13 -39.07 10.84
CA ASN A 89 -12.13 -39.15 9.39
C ASN A 89 -12.27 -37.74 8.80
N VAL A 90 -11.59 -37.51 7.68
CA VAL A 90 -11.69 -36.29 6.89
C VAL A 90 -12.01 -36.70 5.47
N ASP A 91 -13.14 -36.23 4.92
CA ASP A 91 -13.42 -36.42 3.51
C ASP A 91 -12.63 -35.39 2.67
N PRO A 92 -11.70 -35.83 1.80
CA PRO A 92 -10.87 -34.91 1.01
C PRO A 92 -11.68 -34.06 0.03
N LYS A 93 -12.83 -34.57 -0.45
CA LYS A 93 -13.64 -33.91 -1.49
C LYS A 93 -14.53 -32.83 -0.89
N SER A 94 -15.33 -33.18 0.11
CA SER A 94 -16.25 -32.23 0.76
C SER A 94 -15.57 -31.31 1.78
N GLY A 95 -14.44 -31.72 2.36
CA GLY A 95 -13.85 -31.02 3.50
C GLY A 95 -14.65 -31.19 4.80
N THR A 96 -15.55 -32.17 4.84
CA THR A 96 -16.30 -32.55 6.03
C THR A 96 -15.42 -33.41 6.93
N LEU A 97 -15.41 -33.05 8.21
CA LEU A 97 -14.72 -33.71 9.29
C LEU A 97 -15.74 -34.53 10.09
N TYR A 98 -15.39 -35.75 10.47
CA TYR A 98 -16.24 -36.62 11.28
C TYR A 98 -15.58 -36.94 12.63
N LYS A 99 -16.40 -36.94 13.68
CA LYS A 99 -15.99 -37.17 15.08
C LYS A 99 -14.83 -36.26 15.45
N ILE A 100 -15.16 -34.99 15.59
CA ILE A 100 -14.22 -33.90 15.82
C ILE A 100 -14.10 -33.66 17.30
N MET A 101 -12.86 -33.46 17.75
CA MET A 101 -12.55 -32.89 19.05
C MET A 101 -11.71 -31.64 18.85
N VAL A 102 -12.15 -30.54 19.45
CA VAL A 102 -11.42 -29.28 19.46
C VAL A 102 -11.15 -28.90 20.90
N ASN A 103 -9.89 -28.73 21.26
CA ASN A 103 -9.49 -28.21 22.58
C ASN A 103 -8.94 -26.79 22.40
N ASP A 104 -9.67 -25.81 22.93
CA ASP A 104 -9.29 -24.39 22.90
C ASP A 104 -8.62 -24.00 24.22
N ARG A 105 -7.33 -23.65 24.13
CA ARG A 105 -6.48 -23.21 25.26
C ARG A 105 -6.24 -21.71 25.26
N ASN A 106 -7.03 -20.95 24.51
CA ASN A 106 -6.81 -19.50 24.36
C ASN A 106 -7.23 -18.71 25.61
N HIS A 107 -8.06 -19.28 26.49
CA HIS A 107 -8.58 -18.63 27.69
C HIS A 107 -7.80 -19.04 28.95
N LYS A 108 -7.15 -18.07 29.63
CA LYS A 108 -6.43 -18.33 30.88
C LYS A 108 -7.41 -18.79 31.97
N GLY A 109 -7.26 -20.04 32.44
CA GLY A 109 -8.04 -20.62 33.55
C GLY A 109 -9.36 -21.29 33.16
N ARG A 110 -9.63 -21.48 31.86
CA ARG A 110 -10.76 -22.25 31.33
C ARG A 110 -10.31 -23.12 30.16
N ASP A 111 -10.36 -24.43 30.33
CA ASP A 111 -10.16 -25.37 29.24
C ASP A 111 -11.52 -25.68 28.61
N ILE A 112 -11.63 -25.44 27.30
CA ILE A 112 -12.85 -25.71 26.54
C ILE A 112 -12.58 -26.87 25.61
N THR A 113 -13.30 -27.98 25.80
CA THR A 113 -13.27 -29.13 24.90
C THR A 113 -14.59 -29.24 24.18
N ILE A 114 -14.55 -29.20 22.86
CA ILE A 114 -15.71 -29.25 21.98
C ILE A 114 -15.69 -30.59 21.28
N LEU A 115 -16.77 -31.35 21.40
CA LEU A 115 -16.99 -32.61 20.71
C LEU A 115 -18.13 -32.43 19.72
N ALA A 116 -17.91 -32.78 18.46
CA ALA A 116 -18.94 -32.71 17.43
C ALA A 116 -18.94 -33.96 16.54
N PRO A 117 -20.10 -34.54 16.22
CA PRO A 117 -20.19 -35.66 15.28
C PRO A 117 -19.73 -35.26 13.88
N GLU A 118 -20.04 -34.04 13.45
CA GLU A 118 -19.73 -33.52 12.11
C GLU A 118 -19.26 -32.07 12.18
N GLY A 119 -18.49 -31.67 11.17
CA GLY A 119 -18.10 -30.29 11.00
C GLY A 119 -17.46 -30.00 9.65
N ILE A 120 -17.52 -28.75 9.23
CA ILE A 120 -17.15 -28.31 7.89
C ILE A 120 -16.11 -27.21 8.03
N ILE A 121 -15.01 -27.35 7.29
CA ILE A 121 -13.97 -26.32 7.20
C ILE A 121 -14.24 -25.45 5.98
N THR A 122 -14.39 -24.15 6.23
CA THR A 122 -14.53 -23.13 5.18
C THR A 122 -13.52 -22.02 5.41
N SER A 123 -13.17 -21.26 4.38
CA SER A 123 -12.49 -19.97 4.54
C SER A 123 -13.46 -18.83 4.33
N ASP A 124 -13.30 -17.81 5.17
CA ASP A 124 -13.88 -16.50 4.93
C ASP A 124 -12.81 -15.65 4.23
N SER A 125 -12.93 -15.51 2.91
CA SER A 125 -11.98 -14.72 2.10
C SER A 125 -12.01 -13.24 2.45
N THR A 126 -13.09 -12.72 3.05
CA THR A 126 -13.23 -11.30 3.38
C THR A 126 -12.47 -10.93 4.65
N ARG A 127 -12.57 -11.78 5.67
CA ARG A 127 -11.87 -11.61 6.95
C ARG A 127 -10.51 -12.30 6.98
N GLY A 128 -10.29 -13.24 6.07
CA GLY A 128 -9.12 -14.08 6.05
C GLY A 128 -9.01 -14.97 7.28
N GLU A 129 -10.15 -15.55 7.63
CA GLU A 129 -10.29 -16.48 8.75
C GLU A 129 -10.63 -17.88 8.19
N LEU A 130 -10.08 -18.92 8.79
CA LEU A 130 -10.66 -20.26 8.69
C LEU A 130 -11.84 -20.34 9.65
N VAL A 131 -12.94 -20.87 9.14
CA VAL A 131 -14.18 -21.06 9.88
C VAL A 131 -14.47 -22.55 9.93
N PHE A 132 -14.38 -23.10 11.14
CA PHE A 132 -14.81 -24.45 11.45
C PHE A 132 -16.25 -24.37 11.95
N LYS A 133 -17.20 -24.85 11.13
CA LYS A 133 -18.60 -24.99 11.53
C LYS A 133 -18.79 -26.40 12.09
N LEU A 134 -19.01 -26.51 13.39
CA LEU A 134 -19.27 -27.76 14.10
C LEU A 134 -20.78 -27.92 14.27
N LEU A 135 -21.31 -29.12 14.01
CA LEU A 135 -22.74 -29.41 14.00
C LEU A 135 -23.11 -30.41 15.10
N ASN A 136 -24.24 -30.16 15.79
CA ASN A 136 -24.85 -31.05 16.80
C ASN A 136 -23.86 -31.57 17.85
N GLY A 137 -23.09 -30.65 18.44
CA GLY A 137 -22.00 -30.99 19.34
C GLY A 137 -22.29 -30.65 20.80
N GLN A 138 -21.32 -30.99 21.64
CA GLN A 138 -21.31 -30.70 23.07
C GLN A 138 -20.01 -29.97 23.41
N LEU A 139 -20.15 -28.93 24.23
CA LEU A 139 -19.06 -28.11 24.70
C LEU A 139 -18.90 -28.32 26.21
N TYR A 140 -17.74 -28.84 26.59
CA TYR A 140 -17.31 -29.07 27.96
C TYR A 140 -16.41 -27.91 28.36
N THR A 141 -16.86 -27.09 29.32
CA THR A 141 -16.02 -26.06 29.92
C THR A 141 -15.62 -26.50 31.32
N THR A 142 -14.32 -26.54 31.58
CA THR A 142 -13.77 -26.82 32.91
C THR A 142 -13.15 -25.54 33.47
N ALA A 143 -13.75 -25.00 34.54
CA ALA A 143 -13.29 -23.80 35.22
C ALA A 143 -13.23 -24.07 36.73
N LYS A 144 -12.03 -24.01 37.35
CA LYS A 144 -11.83 -24.13 38.81
C LYS A 144 -12.74 -25.20 39.46
N GLU A 145 -12.63 -26.45 38.99
CA GLU A 145 -13.37 -27.65 39.48
C GLU A 145 -14.87 -27.73 39.19
N GLN A 146 -15.49 -26.73 38.56
CA GLN A 146 -16.85 -26.84 38.04
C GLN A 146 -16.83 -27.14 36.54
N SER A 147 -17.53 -28.22 36.16
CA SER A 147 -17.70 -28.65 34.78
C SER A 147 -19.10 -28.29 34.30
N SER A 148 -19.22 -27.45 33.28
CA SER A 148 -20.49 -27.14 32.63
C SER A 148 -20.54 -27.77 31.25
N LEU A 149 -21.65 -28.45 30.95
CA LEU A 149 -21.93 -29.04 29.64
C LEU A 149 -22.97 -28.17 28.91
N LEU A 150 -22.65 -27.80 27.67
CA LEU A 150 -23.54 -27.07 26.79
C LEU A 150 -23.70 -27.83 25.47
N SER A 151 -24.92 -28.22 25.13
CA SER A 151 -25.24 -28.77 23.81
C SER A 151 -25.53 -27.64 22.82
N PHE A 152 -25.08 -27.76 21.58
CA PHE A 152 -25.31 -26.78 20.53
C PHE A 152 -25.67 -27.45 19.21
N ASP A 153 -26.54 -26.81 18.44
CA ASP A 153 -26.88 -27.25 17.08
C ASP A 153 -25.78 -26.84 16.10
N THR A 154 -25.25 -25.62 16.21
CA THR A 154 -24.16 -25.12 15.38
C THR A 154 -23.22 -24.24 16.19
N TYR A 155 -21.92 -24.55 16.17
CA TYR A 155 -20.88 -23.75 16.80
C TYR A 155 -19.79 -23.42 15.80
N THR A 156 -19.43 -22.14 15.69
CA THR A 156 -18.42 -21.69 14.73
C THR A 156 -17.13 -21.28 15.42
N VAL A 157 -16.05 -22.05 15.23
CA VAL A 157 -14.72 -21.65 15.65
C VAL A 157 -14.08 -20.86 14.50
N ARG A 158 -13.67 -19.63 14.79
CA ARG A 158 -13.00 -18.74 13.82
C ARG A 158 -11.53 -18.64 14.18
N MET A 159 -10.67 -18.84 13.19
CA MET A 159 -9.24 -18.71 13.38
C MET A 159 -8.63 -17.84 12.28
N PRO A 160 -7.90 -16.77 12.64
CA PRO A 160 -7.27 -15.95 11.63
C PRO A 160 -6.12 -16.73 10.96
N LEU A 161 -6.09 -16.72 9.62
CA LEU A 161 -5.15 -17.50 8.81
C LEU A 161 -3.69 -17.07 9.00
N ASN A 162 -3.46 -15.84 9.47
CA ASN A 162 -2.13 -15.32 9.78
C ASN A 162 -1.39 -16.17 10.85
N LEU A 163 -2.13 -16.88 11.72
CA LEU A 163 -1.56 -17.78 12.73
C LEU A 163 -0.93 -19.03 12.10
N LEU A 164 -1.48 -19.49 10.98
CA LEU A 164 -0.95 -20.63 10.21
C LEU A 164 0.11 -20.19 9.20
N PHE A 165 -0.03 -18.98 8.67
CA PHE A 165 0.85 -18.40 7.68
C PHE A 165 1.57 -17.18 8.25
N LYS A 166 2.53 -17.39 9.15
CA LYS A 166 3.32 -16.32 9.80
C LYS A 166 3.94 -15.31 8.81
N HIS A 167 4.20 -15.72 7.57
CA HIS A 167 4.83 -14.89 6.54
C HIS A 167 3.84 -14.22 5.57
N VAL A 168 2.54 -14.53 5.65
CA VAL A 168 1.54 -13.98 4.73
C VAL A 168 0.45 -13.27 5.53
N ASN A 169 0.41 -11.94 5.42
CA ASN A 169 -0.62 -11.12 6.04
C ASN A 169 -1.98 -11.31 5.34
N LEU A 170 -2.70 -12.35 5.75
CA LEU A 170 -4.03 -12.74 5.28
C LEU A 170 -5.15 -12.16 6.14
N GLY A 171 -4.96 -11.01 6.79
CA GLY A 171 -6.01 -10.38 7.58
C GLY A 171 -7.19 -9.87 6.74
N SER A 172 -7.96 -8.93 7.30
CA SER A 172 -9.06 -8.25 6.59
C SER A 172 -8.62 -7.68 5.25
N ILE A 173 -9.53 -7.62 4.27
CA ILE A 173 -9.29 -7.02 2.95
C ILE A 173 -8.65 -5.64 3.11
N ARG A 174 -7.45 -5.46 2.54
CA ARG A 174 -6.76 -4.18 2.57
C ARG A 174 -7.43 -3.20 1.60
N PRO A 175 -7.48 -1.89 1.89
CA PRO A 175 -8.11 -0.93 0.99
C PRO A 175 -7.50 -0.88 -0.42
N ARG A 176 -6.22 -1.25 -0.58
CA ARG A 176 -5.55 -1.37 -1.89
C ARG A 176 -6.12 -2.50 -2.77
N GLU A 177 -6.73 -3.52 -2.18
CA GLU A 177 -7.27 -4.70 -2.89
C GLU A 177 -8.69 -4.42 -3.43
N LEU A 178 -9.40 -3.45 -2.84
CA LEU A 178 -10.78 -3.12 -3.18
C LEU A 178 -10.90 -2.54 -4.60
N SER A 179 -11.98 -2.88 -5.30
CA SER A 179 -12.31 -2.24 -6.57
C SER A 179 -12.65 -0.77 -6.35
N TRP A 180 -12.56 0.06 -7.39
CA TRP A 180 -12.93 1.48 -7.26
C TRP A 180 -14.38 1.69 -6.80
N LYS A 181 -15.29 0.80 -7.21
CA LYS A 181 -16.70 0.83 -6.80
C LYS A 181 -16.83 0.47 -5.31
N ASP A 182 -16.14 -0.59 -4.88
CA ASP A 182 -16.20 -1.05 -3.50
C ASP A 182 -15.51 -0.08 -2.56
N LEU A 183 -14.35 0.47 -2.94
CA LEU A 183 -13.65 1.49 -2.18
C LEU A 183 -14.54 2.71 -1.87
N LYS A 184 -15.27 3.21 -2.89
CA LYS A 184 -16.21 4.33 -2.72
C LYS A 184 -17.39 3.97 -1.82
N LYS A 185 -17.95 2.77 -1.98
CA LYS A 185 -19.04 2.27 -1.13
C LYS A 185 -18.60 2.11 0.32
N THR A 186 -17.46 1.46 0.55
CA THR A 186 -16.88 1.27 1.88
C THR A 186 -16.58 2.60 2.54
N TYR A 187 -15.95 3.55 1.83
CA TYR A 187 -15.73 4.89 2.36
C TYR A 187 -17.05 5.58 2.75
N ALA A 188 -18.07 5.55 1.88
CA ALA A 188 -19.35 6.18 2.16
C ALA A 188 -20.08 5.55 3.35
N ALA A 189 -20.00 4.22 3.51
CA ALA A 189 -20.61 3.52 4.64
C ALA A 189 -19.89 3.83 5.97
N TYR A 190 -18.55 3.72 5.98
CA TYR A 190 -17.75 3.92 7.18
C TYR A 190 -17.71 5.39 7.62
N SER A 191 -17.61 6.33 6.67
CA SER A 191 -17.68 7.77 6.99
C SER A 191 -19.01 8.16 7.62
N ARG A 192 -20.14 7.65 7.11
CA ARG A 192 -21.45 7.85 7.74
C ARG A 192 -21.51 7.28 9.15
N GLN A 193 -20.96 6.08 9.35
CA GLN A 193 -20.90 5.45 10.67
C GLN A 193 -20.07 6.28 11.66
N LEU A 194 -18.93 6.84 11.22
CA LEU A 194 -18.12 7.76 12.00
C LEU A 194 -18.86 9.04 12.39
N THR A 195 -19.61 9.63 11.46
CA THR A 195 -20.39 10.85 11.73
C THR A 195 -21.58 10.58 12.66
N SER A 196 -22.16 9.39 12.61
CA SER A 196 -23.26 8.97 13.51
C SER A 196 -22.79 8.51 14.89
N ALA A 197 -21.49 8.35 15.11
CA ALA A 197 -20.96 7.90 16.39
C ALA A 197 -21.10 9.00 17.45
N SER A 198 -21.85 8.71 18.52
CA SER A 198 -21.99 9.61 19.67
C SER A 198 -20.65 9.81 20.40
N ASP A 199 -20.45 11.00 20.98
CA ASP A 199 -19.19 11.40 21.63
C ASP A 199 -18.78 10.45 22.78
N ASN A 200 -19.77 9.87 23.47
CA ASN A 200 -19.57 8.89 24.54
C ASN A 200 -19.07 7.51 24.06
N SER A 201 -19.09 7.25 22.74
CA SER A 201 -18.71 5.96 22.14
C SER A 201 -17.29 5.92 21.58
N LYS A 202 -16.46 6.95 21.86
CA LYS A 202 -15.06 7.06 21.41
C LYS A 202 -14.10 6.13 22.18
N GLY A 203 -14.43 4.84 22.24
CA GLY A 203 -13.57 3.78 22.76
C GLY A 203 -12.58 3.24 21.72
N SER A 204 -11.95 2.10 22.00
CA SER A 204 -11.03 1.42 21.08
C SER A 204 -11.65 1.12 19.71
N ALA A 205 -12.90 0.63 19.70
CA ALA A 205 -13.62 0.30 18.46
C ALA A 205 -13.81 1.51 17.53
N TYR A 206 -13.98 2.72 18.07
CA TYR A 206 -14.06 3.95 17.27
C TYR A 206 -12.70 4.27 16.62
N ARG A 207 -11.60 4.06 17.35
CA ARG A 207 -10.24 4.32 16.84
C ARG A 207 -9.89 3.37 15.70
N ASP A 208 -10.23 2.08 15.82
CA ASP A 208 -10.03 1.09 14.77
C ASP A 208 -10.84 1.43 13.51
N LEU A 209 -12.09 1.87 13.69
CA LEU A 209 -12.96 2.32 12.59
C LEU A 209 -12.38 3.56 11.90
N LEU A 210 -11.91 4.54 12.68
CA LEU A 210 -11.27 5.76 12.18
C LEU A 210 -10.02 5.42 11.38
N GLU A 211 -9.12 4.60 11.93
CA GLU A 211 -7.89 4.19 11.26
C GLU A 211 -8.17 3.49 9.93
N TYR A 212 -9.13 2.56 9.91
CA TYR A 212 -9.51 1.89 8.66
C TYR A 212 -10.11 2.86 7.64
N THR A 213 -10.96 3.79 8.08
CA THR A 213 -11.59 4.80 7.21
C THR A 213 -10.55 5.74 6.60
N LEU A 214 -9.56 6.16 7.38
CA LEU A 214 -8.45 6.98 6.91
C LEU A 214 -7.61 6.25 5.87
N LYS A 215 -7.27 4.97 6.11
CA LYS A 215 -6.56 4.14 5.11
C LYS A 215 -7.34 4.01 3.80
N VAL A 216 -8.66 3.83 3.88
CA VAL A 216 -9.54 3.81 2.70
C VAL A 216 -9.51 5.14 1.95
N ASP A 217 -9.56 6.25 2.67
CA ASP A 217 -9.54 7.58 2.06
C ASP A 217 -8.19 7.92 1.42
N VAL A 218 -7.10 7.54 2.06
CA VAL A 218 -5.73 7.65 1.53
C VAL A 218 -5.60 6.86 0.23
N GLU A 219 -6.06 5.61 0.19
CA GLU A 219 -6.03 4.80 -1.05
C GLU A 219 -6.89 5.42 -2.16
N ARG A 220 -8.02 6.04 -1.82
CA ARG A 220 -8.85 6.75 -2.79
C ARG A 220 -8.09 7.89 -3.45
N HIS A 221 -7.40 8.70 -2.67
CA HIS A 221 -6.61 9.84 -3.17
C HIS A 221 -5.33 9.38 -3.88
N LYS A 222 -4.65 8.33 -3.39
CA LYS A 222 -3.45 7.70 -4.03
C LYS A 222 -3.72 7.35 -5.50
N ARG A 223 -4.88 6.73 -5.78
CA ARG A 223 -5.23 6.27 -7.13
C ARG A 223 -5.27 7.38 -8.17
N TRP A 224 -5.49 8.63 -7.75
CA TRP A 224 -5.52 9.82 -8.60
C TRP A 224 -4.23 10.64 -8.51
N ALA A 225 -3.64 10.72 -7.32
CA ALA A 225 -2.42 11.48 -7.07
C ALA A 225 -1.22 10.90 -7.85
N TYR A 226 -1.12 9.56 -7.97
CA TYR A 226 -0.03 8.94 -8.73
C TYR A 226 -0.06 9.24 -10.24
N PRO A 227 -1.20 9.09 -10.95
CA PRO A 227 -1.30 9.57 -12.32
C PRO A 227 -1.02 11.08 -12.44
N ALA A 228 -1.61 11.91 -11.57
CA ALA A 228 -1.43 13.36 -11.60
C ALA A 228 0.03 13.79 -11.46
N ALA A 229 0.85 13.01 -10.74
CA ALA A 229 2.29 13.21 -10.61
C ALA A 229 3.01 13.27 -11.96
N CYS A 230 2.58 12.48 -12.95
CA CYS A 230 3.18 12.48 -14.29
C CYS A 230 3.13 13.87 -14.93
N LEU A 231 2.00 14.58 -14.77
CA LEU A 231 1.82 15.92 -15.30
C LEU A 231 2.62 16.95 -14.48
N ALA A 232 2.49 16.90 -13.14
CA ALA A 232 3.17 17.82 -12.24
C ALA A 232 4.70 17.77 -12.38
N LEU A 233 5.28 16.57 -12.40
CA LEU A 233 6.71 16.37 -12.55
C LEU A 233 7.19 16.76 -13.96
N THR A 234 6.41 16.52 -15.01
CA THR A 234 6.77 16.95 -16.36
C THR A 234 6.88 18.48 -16.43
N ILE A 235 5.87 19.20 -15.91
CA ILE A 235 5.87 20.66 -15.88
C ILE A 235 7.02 21.22 -15.03
N PHE A 236 7.41 20.51 -13.97
CA PHE A 236 8.56 20.89 -13.15
C PHE A 236 9.91 20.66 -13.85
N VAL A 237 10.08 19.52 -14.52
CA VAL A 237 11.35 19.13 -15.16
C VAL A 237 11.68 19.97 -16.39
N LEU A 238 10.67 20.46 -17.10
CA LEU A 238 10.85 21.27 -18.31
C LEU A 238 11.72 22.52 -18.10
N PRO A 239 11.34 23.48 -17.23
CA PRO A 239 12.17 24.66 -16.97
C PRO A 239 13.55 24.30 -16.40
N LEU A 240 13.64 23.22 -15.63
CA LEU A 240 14.91 22.73 -15.11
C LEU A 240 15.85 22.25 -16.23
N GLY A 241 15.30 21.57 -17.24
CA GLY A 241 16.04 21.17 -18.44
C GLY A 241 16.54 22.37 -19.24
N PHE A 242 15.76 23.44 -19.33
CA PHE A 242 16.17 24.69 -19.96
C PHE A 242 17.24 25.44 -19.16
N ALA A 243 17.15 25.45 -17.82
CA ALA A 243 18.11 26.13 -16.95
C ALA A 243 19.44 25.37 -16.81
N ALA A 244 19.44 24.05 -16.99
CA ALA A 244 20.62 23.20 -16.89
C ALA A 244 21.47 23.12 -18.18
N GLN A 245 21.29 24.07 -19.11
CA GLN A 245 22.08 24.13 -20.35
C GLN A 245 23.57 24.28 -20.04
N GLY A 246 24.41 23.45 -20.67
CA GLY A 246 25.87 23.44 -20.44
C GLY A 246 26.36 22.59 -19.27
N MET A 247 25.46 21.95 -18.51
CA MET A 247 25.84 20.98 -17.48
C MET A 247 26.23 19.63 -18.09
N LYS A 248 27.23 18.94 -17.51
CA LYS A 248 27.62 17.60 -17.95
C LYS A 248 26.44 16.63 -17.81
N ARG A 249 26.32 15.67 -18.75
CA ARG A 249 25.24 14.66 -18.77
C ARG A 249 25.07 13.95 -17.41
N GLN A 250 26.16 13.62 -16.73
CA GLN A 250 26.16 12.97 -15.42
C GLN A 250 25.50 13.84 -14.33
N THR A 251 25.72 15.16 -14.34
CA THR A 251 25.17 16.08 -13.34
C THR A 251 23.65 16.18 -13.44
N GLY A 252 23.09 16.23 -14.65
CA GLY A 252 21.64 16.25 -14.80
C GLY A 252 20.96 14.92 -14.44
N LEU A 253 21.67 13.78 -14.53
CA LEU A 253 21.16 12.51 -14.02
C LEU A 253 21.09 12.51 -12.48
N ILE A 254 22.11 13.06 -11.81
CA ILE A 254 22.11 13.21 -10.35
C ILE A 254 20.95 14.13 -9.90
N ILE A 255 20.74 15.26 -10.58
CA ILE A 255 19.63 16.18 -10.27
C ILE A 255 18.28 15.48 -10.42
N ALA A 256 18.06 14.73 -11.50
CA ALA A 256 16.83 13.99 -11.70
C ALA A 256 16.60 12.93 -10.60
N LEU A 257 17.66 12.23 -10.18
CA LEU A 257 17.60 11.25 -9.11
C LEU A 257 17.26 11.89 -7.75
N VAL A 258 17.94 12.98 -7.38
CA VAL A 258 17.67 13.72 -6.14
C VAL A 258 16.23 14.22 -6.12
N MET A 259 15.77 14.81 -7.22
CA MET A 259 14.40 15.28 -7.35
C MET A 259 13.37 14.15 -7.21
N PHE A 260 13.64 12.96 -7.79
CA PHE A 260 12.80 11.78 -7.58
C PHE A 260 12.71 11.39 -6.10
N PHE A 261 13.84 11.35 -5.39
CA PHE A 261 13.87 11.06 -3.96
C PHE A 261 13.12 12.10 -3.14
N VAL A 262 13.28 13.39 -3.43
CA VAL A 262 12.56 14.48 -2.76
C VAL A 262 11.05 14.32 -2.96
N TYR A 263 10.60 14.12 -4.20
CA TYR A 263 9.19 13.90 -4.51
C TYR A 263 8.64 12.68 -3.76
N TYR A 264 9.35 11.55 -3.82
CA TYR A 264 8.94 10.32 -3.14
C TYR A 264 8.87 10.49 -1.63
N SER A 265 9.85 11.17 -1.03
CA SER A 265 9.86 11.47 0.41
C SER A 265 8.66 12.32 0.83
N LEU A 266 8.33 13.36 0.05
CA LEU A 266 7.16 14.20 0.31
C LEU A 266 5.86 13.39 0.22
N MET A 267 5.71 12.56 -0.82
CA MET A 267 4.55 11.66 -0.96
C MET A 267 4.47 10.66 0.19
N SER A 268 5.60 10.04 0.57
CA SER A 268 5.67 9.10 1.69
C SER A 268 5.22 9.75 3.00
N MET A 269 5.67 10.97 3.27
CA MET A 269 5.26 11.72 4.44
C MET A 269 3.76 12.05 4.40
N GLY A 270 3.23 12.44 3.24
CA GLY A 270 1.80 12.67 3.02
C GLY A 270 0.95 11.42 3.30
N PHE A 271 1.41 10.24 2.88
CA PHE A 271 0.74 8.98 3.17
C PHE A 271 0.73 8.65 4.66
N THR A 272 1.88 8.71 5.32
CA THR A 272 2.00 8.40 6.75
C THR A 272 1.16 9.34 7.60
N LEU A 273 1.17 10.64 7.30
CA LEU A 273 0.37 11.63 8.03
C LEU A 273 -1.14 11.47 7.77
N GLY A 274 -1.52 11.08 6.55
CA GLY A 274 -2.91 10.80 6.19
C GLY A 274 -3.45 9.53 6.87
N GLU A 275 -2.65 8.47 6.94
CA GLU A 275 -3.03 7.20 7.59
C GLU A 275 -3.13 7.35 9.12
N ASN A 276 -2.29 8.19 9.72
CA ASN A 276 -2.32 8.48 11.15
C ASN A 276 -3.40 9.52 11.54
N GLY A 277 -4.09 10.12 10.57
CA GLY A 277 -5.14 11.12 10.80
C GLY A 277 -4.63 12.49 11.27
N THR A 278 -3.32 12.72 11.27
CA THR A 278 -2.72 14.01 11.63
C THR A 278 -3.06 15.10 10.62
N LEU A 279 -3.16 14.72 9.35
CA LEU A 279 -3.41 15.63 8.24
C LEU A 279 -4.50 15.05 7.33
N PRO A 280 -5.48 15.84 6.86
CA PRO A 280 -6.49 15.36 5.94
C PRO A 280 -5.84 14.69 4.70
N PRO A 281 -6.21 13.45 4.34
CA PRO A 281 -5.61 12.73 3.22
C PRO A 281 -5.63 13.52 1.91
N ALA A 282 -6.69 14.30 1.67
CA ALA A 282 -6.81 15.18 0.52
C ALA A 282 -5.64 16.19 0.43
N ILE A 283 -5.23 16.80 1.55
CA ILE A 283 -4.14 17.78 1.55
C ILE A 283 -2.80 17.05 1.50
N GLY A 284 -2.60 16.03 2.34
CA GLY A 284 -1.32 15.33 2.45
C GLY A 284 -0.84 14.73 1.13
N LEU A 285 -1.75 14.19 0.32
CA LEU A 285 -1.41 13.50 -0.93
C LEU A 285 -1.35 14.43 -2.15
N TRP A 286 -2.08 15.55 -2.13
CA TRP A 286 -2.10 16.49 -3.26
C TRP A 286 -1.08 17.61 -3.10
N LEU A 287 -0.66 17.92 -1.88
CA LEU A 287 0.31 18.99 -1.61
C LEU A 287 1.63 18.81 -2.37
N PRO A 288 2.25 17.62 -2.44
CA PRO A 288 3.46 17.43 -3.24
C PRO A 288 3.20 17.70 -4.74
N ASN A 289 2.10 17.17 -5.28
CA ASN A 289 1.72 17.41 -6.68
C ASN A 289 1.52 18.90 -6.98
N MET A 290 0.81 19.61 -6.10
CA MET A 290 0.58 21.05 -6.25
C MET A 290 1.87 21.85 -6.14
N LEU A 291 2.76 21.49 -5.22
CA LEU A 291 4.05 22.15 -5.03
C LEU A 291 4.93 22.03 -6.27
N PHE A 292 5.07 20.82 -6.82
CA PHE A 292 5.84 20.59 -8.05
C PHE A 292 5.18 21.23 -9.27
N PHE A 293 3.86 21.17 -9.39
CA PHE A 293 3.12 21.79 -10.49
C PHE A 293 3.28 23.32 -10.50
N LEU A 294 3.06 23.98 -9.35
CA LEU A 294 3.21 25.43 -9.20
C LEU A 294 4.67 25.87 -9.35
N GLY A 295 5.60 25.12 -8.76
CA GLY A 295 7.04 25.34 -8.92
C GLY A 295 7.47 25.24 -10.39
N GLY A 296 6.92 24.26 -11.13
CA GLY A 296 7.18 24.09 -12.55
C GLY A 296 6.58 25.22 -13.40
N LEU A 297 5.35 25.66 -13.12
CA LEU A 297 4.75 26.82 -13.78
C LEU A 297 5.56 28.10 -13.54
N CYS A 298 6.01 28.32 -12.31
CA CYS A 298 6.87 29.45 -11.95
C CYS A 298 8.21 29.37 -12.68
N GLY A 299 8.87 28.21 -12.66
CA GLY A 299 10.11 27.96 -13.38
C GLY A 299 9.97 28.18 -14.88
N LEU A 300 8.85 27.76 -15.48
CA LEU A 300 8.56 27.96 -16.89
C LEU A 300 8.40 29.44 -17.24
N ARG A 301 7.71 30.21 -16.39
CA ARG A 301 7.59 31.68 -16.54
C ARG A 301 8.95 32.36 -16.42
N LEU A 302 9.81 31.92 -15.50
CA LEU A 302 11.17 32.46 -15.33
C LEU A 302 12.05 32.13 -16.54
N ALA A 303 12.01 30.90 -17.03
CA ALA A 303 12.75 30.47 -18.22
C ALA A 303 12.30 31.19 -19.49
N ALA A 304 11.00 31.48 -19.62
CA ALA A 304 10.43 32.26 -20.72
C ALA A 304 10.89 33.73 -20.70
N ARG A 305 11.14 34.30 -19.52
CA ARG A 305 11.63 35.68 -19.36
C ARG A 305 13.16 35.79 -19.36
N GLU A 306 13.87 34.71 -19.72
CA GLU A 306 15.34 34.59 -19.67
C GLU A 306 15.97 34.87 -18.30
N ARG A 307 15.17 34.94 -17.24
CA ARG A 307 15.61 35.09 -15.84
C ARG A 307 15.79 33.73 -15.17
N ALA A 308 16.12 32.70 -15.94
CA ALA A 308 16.38 31.38 -15.36
C ALA A 308 17.59 31.49 -14.42
N PRO A 309 17.49 31.03 -13.16
CA PRO A 309 18.63 31.03 -12.27
C PRO A 309 19.75 30.16 -12.87
N ASP A 310 20.99 30.67 -12.86
CA ASP A 310 22.17 29.93 -13.31
C ASP A 310 22.49 28.80 -12.30
N LEU A 311 21.84 27.66 -12.50
CA LEU A 311 22.02 26.47 -11.67
C LEU A 311 23.45 25.93 -11.76
N ALA A 312 24.14 26.13 -12.88
CA ALA A 312 25.53 25.74 -13.04
C ALA A 312 26.45 26.61 -12.16
N GLY A 313 26.19 27.92 -12.08
CA GLY A 313 26.87 28.84 -11.17
C GLY A 313 26.63 28.52 -9.69
N ILE A 314 25.39 28.19 -9.31
CA ILE A 314 25.04 27.81 -7.93
C ILE A 314 25.75 26.50 -7.54
N LEU A 315 25.70 25.47 -8.40
CA LEU A 315 26.39 24.20 -8.11
C LEU A 315 27.89 24.39 -8.01
N ARG A 316 28.51 25.21 -8.88
CA ARG A 316 29.95 25.51 -8.80
C ARG A 316 30.34 26.13 -7.46
N ARG A 317 29.52 27.06 -6.93
CA ARG A 317 29.74 27.65 -5.59
C ARG A 317 29.63 26.61 -4.47
N VAL A 318 28.62 25.74 -4.53
CA VAL A 318 28.44 24.67 -3.54
C VAL A 318 29.57 23.63 -3.60
N THR A 319 30.04 23.27 -4.80
CA THR A 319 31.18 22.36 -4.95
C THR A 319 32.52 23.00 -4.56
N ALA A 320 32.66 24.33 -4.72
CA ALA A 320 33.84 25.06 -4.29
C ALA A 320 33.88 25.25 -2.76
N SER A 321 32.73 25.23 -2.07
CA SER A 321 32.66 25.30 -0.60
C SER A 321 32.86 23.95 0.10
N LEU A 322 32.98 22.83 -0.63
CA LEU A 322 33.32 21.54 -0.06
C LEU A 322 34.85 21.44 0.10
N PRO A 323 35.38 21.23 1.32
CA PRO A 323 36.82 21.10 1.53
C PRO A 323 37.33 19.88 0.77
N LEU A 324 38.29 20.09 -0.14
CA LEU A 324 38.98 19.00 -0.83
C LEU A 324 39.71 18.13 0.19
N PRO A 325 39.62 16.79 0.13
CA PRO A 325 40.43 15.93 0.98
C PRO A 325 41.92 16.21 0.68
N HIS A 326 42.67 16.59 1.72
CA HIS A 326 44.11 16.80 1.66
C HIS A 326 44.78 15.59 1.01
N LYS A 327 45.27 15.78 -0.22
CA LYS A 327 46.10 14.79 -0.89
C LYS A 327 47.47 14.87 -0.20
N ASN A 328 47.68 14.01 0.79
CA ASN A 328 48.94 13.88 1.50
C ASN A 328 50.09 13.73 0.49
N ALA A 329 51.05 14.64 0.59
CA ALA A 329 52.30 14.58 -0.11
C ALA A 329 53.07 13.32 0.32
N HIS A 330 53.39 12.44 -0.63
CA HIS A 330 54.42 11.43 -0.41
C HIS A 330 55.79 12.11 -0.44
N PRO A 331 56.65 11.92 0.58
CA PRO A 331 58.03 12.39 0.49
C PRO A 331 58.78 11.51 -0.50
N LYS A 332 59.55 12.15 -1.37
CA LYS A 332 60.55 11.48 -2.21
C LYS A 332 61.60 10.85 -1.28
N GLY A 333 61.80 9.55 -1.41
CA GLY A 333 62.97 8.81 -0.91
C GLY A 333 63.73 8.30 -2.11
#